data_AF-A0A8S9UH52-F1
#
_entry.id   AF-A0A8S9UH52-F1
#
_cell.length_a   1.000
_cell.length_b   1.000
_cell.length_c   1.000
_cell.angle_alpha   90.00
_cell.angle_beta   90.00
_cell.angle_gamma   90.00
#
_symmetry.space_group_name_H-M   'P 1'
#
loop_
_entity.id
_entity.type
_entity.pdbx_description
1 polymer ?
#
loop_
_entity_poly.entity_id
_entity_poly.type
_entity_poly.pdbx_seq_one_letter_code
_entity_poly.pdbx_strand_id
1 'polypeptide(L)'
;MRLSLRVRGLQSWSANREEVRLRFRCTSCGKCCTGRGGRVRVNDREVEELAAATDSSPSEFNRKFTRVVEEDVDGQKRTQLVLQQTPDDKQCIFLQGSKCSVYQARPTQCRTFPWWPRHLVSDYDWQLAAKDCEGIHVTKDDKENDTPAYSFDDVMSETILHDIHRSGENFTYDELQQMLRDLREVEPEFVTQYKAEFFDKFSRRIVYSDDEVTVLDSFLDGAPKSTRSFVFNDRLHLTQSEVALSSDSSFDRSTLALDVHRALCLPLAWLPERDEPIHVAVLGAGACTLPLFLLEHIPSQELGQLDAVEPSSQVNSIALRFFGVADALQRDLRLLIHEKMGEDFLEHQEDAALDVLILDVEAGESCEGVRAPPIGMLDAGFLQTAKRQLVPRGILAVNVITESEEALTTVEGKIGRVFSRGLRLSLPANTTFFLFNESRDDDISIDVAEYVRLVQDSAFQTEYAQTPALLQTCKVTAWASPLC
;
A
#
# COMPACT_ATOMS: atom_id res chain seq x y z
N MET A 1 18.26 8.73 -23.26
CA MET A 1 18.72 9.74 -22.28
C MET A 1 17.62 9.85 -21.23
N ARG A 2 17.67 9.03 -20.18
CA ARG A 2 16.66 9.03 -19.11
C ARG A 2 16.89 10.29 -18.27
N LEU A 3 15.90 11.17 -18.22
CA LEU A 3 15.87 12.27 -17.26
C LEU A 3 15.79 11.64 -15.87
N SER A 4 16.94 11.55 -15.19
CA SER A 4 17.01 11.42 -13.75
C SER A 4 16.37 12.68 -13.17
N LEU A 5 15.07 12.59 -12.85
CA LEU A 5 14.43 13.51 -11.93
C LEU A 5 15.18 13.34 -10.61
N ARG A 6 16.10 14.24 -10.31
CA ARG A 6 16.67 14.35 -8.97
C ARG A 6 15.51 14.77 -8.06
N VAL A 7 14.92 13.80 -7.36
CA VAL A 7 14.01 14.05 -6.24
C VAL A 7 14.86 14.75 -5.18
N ARG A 8 14.74 16.08 -5.08
CA ARG A 8 15.49 16.90 -4.12
C ARG A 8 14.54 17.43 -3.07
N GLY A 9 14.86 17.12 -1.81
CA GLY A 9 14.34 17.68 -0.57
C GLY A 9 12.82 17.69 -0.46
N LEU A 10 12.23 16.59 -0.01
CA LEU A 10 10.84 16.64 0.44
C LEU A 10 10.74 17.68 1.59
N GLN A 11 9.80 18.62 1.49
CA GLN A 11 9.49 19.69 2.46
C GLN A 11 8.10 19.50 3.03
N SER A 12 8.00 19.44 4.35
CA SER A 12 6.69 19.40 5.00
C SER A 12 5.96 20.73 4.78
N TRP A 13 4.90 20.68 3.98
CA TRP A 13 4.06 21.85 3.73
C TRP A 13 3.38 22.37 5.00
N SER A 14 3.08 21.50 5.97
CA SER A 14 2.30 21.86 7.16
C SER A 14 2.87 23.04 7.95
N ALA A 15 4.19 23.27 7.93
CA ALA A 15 4.80 24.40 8.62
C ALA A 15 4.61 25.75 7.90
N ASN A 16 4.49 25.78 6.56
CA ASN A 16 4.52 27.00 5.74
C ASN A 16 3.58 26.93 4.52
N ARG A 17 2.35 26.40 4.67
CA ARG A 17 1.41 26.18 3.54
C ARG A 17 1.11 27.46 2.75
N GLU A 18 1.09 28.61 3.40
CA GLU A 18 0.81 29.90 2.76
C GLU A 18 1.89 30.32 1.74
N GLU A 19 3.12 29.83 1.90
CA GLU A 19 4.25 30.11 1.01
C GLU A 19 4.33 29.13 -0.17
N VAL A 20 3.57 28.03 -0.12
CA VAL A 20 3.58 27.00 -1.16
C VAL A 20 3.00 27.58 -2.46
N ARG A 21 3.67 27.27 -3.56
CA ARG A 21 3.26 27.62 -4.91
C ARG A 21 3.23 26.36 -5.76
N LEU A 22 2.02 25.88 -6.05
CA LEU A 22 1.75 24.70 -6.86
C LEU A 22 1.91 25.08 -8.34
N ARG A 23 2.81 24.42 -9.06
CA ARG A 23 3.05 24.73 -10.48
C ARG A 23 2.43 23.68 -11.37
N PHE A 24 1.48 24.11 -12.19
CA PHE A 24 0.76 23.21 -13.09
C PHE A 24 0.43 23.86 -14.43
N ARG A 25 0.65 23.12 -15.53
CA ARG A 25 0.13 23.45 -16.86
C ARG A 25 -0.26 22.17 -17.59
N CYS A 26 -1.55 22.02 -17.91
CA CYS A 26 -2.00 20.88 -18.69
C CYS A 26 -1.37 20.89 -20.09
N THR A 27 -0.64 19.82 -20.44
CA THR A 27 0.01 19.65 -21.75
C THR A 27 -0.89 18.96 -22.79
N SER A 28 -2.13 18.60 -22.40
CA SER A 28 -3.03 17.77 -23.22
C SER A 28 -2.42 16.42 -23.65
N CYS A 29 -1.63 15.82 -22.76
CA CYS A 29 -0.97 14.53 -22.99
C CYS A 29 -1.90 13.32 -22.87
N GLY A 30 -3.04 13.45 -22.19
CA GLY A 30 -4.01 12.36 -21.97
C GLY A 30 -3.61 11.35 -20.88
N LYS A 31 -2.46 11.53 -20.21
CA LYS A 31 -1.96 10.59 -19.17
C LYS A 31 -2.93 10.40 -18.00
N CYS A 32 -3.65 11.46 -17.59
CA CYS A 32 -4.68 11.37 -16.55
C CYS A 32 -5.90 10.49 -16.94
N CYS A 33 -6.03 10.11 -18.22
CA CYS A 33 -7.04 9.18 -18.71
C CYS A 33 -6.50 7.75 -18.86
N THR A 34 -5.23 7.50 -18.54
CA THR A 34 -4.56 6.20 -18.63
C THR A 34 -4.33 5.59 -17.25
N GLY A 35 -4.07 4.28 -17.18
CA GLY A 35 -3.83 3.54 -15.95
C GLY A 35 -4.80 2.38 -15.78
N ARG A 36 -4.32 1.28 -15.18
CA ARG A 36 -5.16 0.12 -14.87
C ARG A 36 -6.12 0.40 -13.73
N GLY A 37 -7.34 -0.09 -13.82
CA GLY A 37 -8.35 0.05 -12.77
C GLY A 37 -8.83 1.48 -12.52
N GLY A 38 -8.67 2.42 -13.46
CA GLY A 38 -9.15 3.79 -13.38
C GLY A 38 -10.64 3.90 -13.02
N ARG A 39 -10.95 4.79 -12.05
CA ARG A 39 -12.30 5.00 -11.50
C ARG A 39 -12.68 6.48 -11.60
N VAL A 40 -13.31 6.86 -12.72
CA VAL A 40 -13.93 8.18 -12.87
C VAL A 40 -15.39 8.06 -12.47
N ARG A 41 -15.74 8.56 -11.28
CA ARG A 41 -17.12 8.59 -10.78
C ARG A 41 -17.97 9.53 -11.60
N VAL A 42 -19.21 9.14 -11.82
CA VAL A 42 -20.25 9.96 -12.45
C VAL A 42 -21.54 9.87 -11.65
N ASN A 43 -22.25 10.98 -11.52
CA ASN A 43 -23.61 11.03 -10.98
C ASN A 43 -24.65 11.10 -12.11
N ASP A 44 -25.93 11.10 -11.77
CA ASP A 44 -27.01 11.06 -12.76
C ASP A 44 -27.03 12.33 -13.64
N ARG A 45 -26.72 13.50 -13.07
CA ARG A 45 -26.65 14.76 -13.83
C ARG A 45 -25.51 14.77 -14.85
N GLU A 46 -24.34 14.29 -14.45
CA GLU A 46 -23.19 14.14 -15.36
C GLU A 46 -23.46 13.09 -16.44
N VAL A 47 -24.19 12.02 -16.11
CA VAL A 47 -24.65 11.03 -17.10
C VAL A 47 -25.56 11.68 -18.15
N GLU A 48 -26.45 12.60 -17.78
CA GLU A 48 -27.28 13.34 -18.74
C GLU A 48 -26.42 14.16 -19.72
N GLU A 49 -25.43 14.91 -19.21
CA GLU A 49 -24.52 15.71 -20.03
C GLU A 49 -23.65 14.84 -20.95
N LEU A 50 -23.09 13.75 -20.41
CA LEU A 50 -22.27 12.81 -21.16
C LEU A 50 -23.08 12.08 -22.24
N ALA A 51 -24.31 11.67 -21.92
CA ALA A 51 -25.20 11.00 -22.86
C ALA A 51 -25.55 11.91 -24.03
N ALA A 52 -25.82 13.20 -23.76
CA ALA A 52 -26.03 14.20 -24.79
C ALA A 52 -24.77 14.41 -25.65
N ALA A 53 -23.58 14.46 -25.03
CA ALA A 53 -22.31 14.61 -25.75
C ALA A 53 -21.95 13.40 -26.64
N THR A 54 -22.56 12.24 -26.40
CA THR A 54 -22.36 11.02 -27.20
C THR A 54 -23.57 10.66 -28.07
N ASP A 55 -24.53 11.57 -28.26
CA ASP A 55 -25.77 11.36 -29.04
C ASP A 55 -26.54 10.08 -28.61
N SER A 56 -26.67 9.87 -27.30
CA SER A 56 -27.32 8.69 -26.71
C SER A 56 -28.31 9.07 -25.62
N SER A 57 -29.26 8.18 -25.31
CA SER A 57 -30.07 8.34 -24.10
C SER A 57 -29.28 7.99 -22.81
N PRO A 58 -29.63 8.54 -21.64
CA PRO A 58 -28.96 8.20 -20.37
C PRO A 58 -28.91 6.69 -20.07
N SER A 59 -29.98 5.96 -20.39
CA SER A 59 -30.02 4.51 -20.22
C SER A 59 -29.04 3.77 -21.14
N GLU A 60 -28.91 4.23 -22.39
CA GLU A 60 -27.93 3.66 -23.31
C GLU A 60 -26.51 4.02 -22.94
N PHE A 61 -26.29 5.24 -22.45
CA PHE A 61 -25.00 5.69 -21.96
C PHE A 61 -24.53 4.83 -20.79
N ASN A 62 -25.36 4.67 -19.77
CA ASN A 62 -25.04 3.83 -18.61
C ASN A 62 -24.68 2.41 -19.03
N ARG A 63 -25.47 1.81 -19.93
CA ARG A 63 -25.21 0.45 -20.42
C ARG A 63 -23.90 0.32 -21.19
N LYS A 64 -23.53 1.32 -22.00
CA LYS A 64 -22.39 1.25 -22.91
C LYS A 64 -21.08 1.77 -22.32
N PHE A 65 -21.14 2.76 -21.44
CA PHE A 65 -19.98 3.57 -21.06
C PHE A 65 -19.75 3.64 -19.55
N THR A 66 -20.59 3.00 -18.74
CA THR A 66 -20.41 2.95 -17.29
C THR A 66 -20.32 1.53 -16.76
N ARG A 67 -19.80 1.39 -15.55
CA ARG A 67 -19.76 0.16 -14.77
C ARG A 67 -19.98 0.50 -13.30
N VAL A 68 -20.52 -0.44 -12.54
CA VAL A 68 -20.68 -0.30 -11.09
C VAL A 68 -19.43 -0.86 -10.40
N VAL A 69 -18.92 -0.11 -9.43
CA VAL A 69 -17.88 -0.58 -8.51
C VAL A 69 -18.42 -0.58 -7.09
N GLU A 70 -18.07 -1.61 -6.33
CA GLU A 70 -18.28 -1.63 -4.89
C GLU A 70 -17.04 -1.01 -4.22
N GLU A 71 -17.27 -0.07 -3.32
CA GLU A 71 -16.26 0.46 -2.41
C GLU A 71 -16.69 0.18 -0.98
N ASP A 72 -15.75 -0.29 -0.17
CA ASP A 72 -15.91 -0.38 1.27
C ASP A 72 -15.42 0.94 1.88
N VAL A 73 -16.33 1.65 2.55
CA VAL A 73 -16.03 2.87 3.29
C VAL A 73 -16.50 2.65 4.72
N ASP A 74 -15.56 2.53 5.65
CA ASP A 74 -15.81 2.31 7.08
C ASP A 74 -16.69 1.08 7.38
N GLY A 75 -16.52 -0.01 6.63
CA GLY A 75 -17.30 -1.25 6.78
C GLY A 75 -18.68 -1.19 6.12
N GLN A 76 -19.01 -0.11 5.42
CA GLN A 76 -20.23 0.01 4.62
C GLN A 76 -19.93 -0.14 3.14
N LYS A 77 -20.52 -1.16 2.51
CA LYS A 77 -20.47 -1.33 1.06
C LYS A 77 -21.31 -0.24 0.38
N ARG A 78 -20.66 0.63 -0.37
CA ARG A 78 -21.30 1.62 -1.25
C ARG A 78 -21.07 1.22 -2.70
N THR A 79 -22.12 1.30 -3.51
CA THR A 79 -21.98 1.15 -4.96
C THR A 79 -21.79 2.52 -5.59
N GLN A 80 -20.89 2.60 -6.55
CA GLN A 80 -20.62 3.82 -7.30
C GLN A 80 -20.64 3.53 -8.79
N LEU A 81 -21.24 4.44 -9.55
CA LEU A 81 -21.20 4.41 -10.99
C LEU A 81 -19.92 5.09 -11.47
N VAL A 82 -19.12 4.38 -12.26
CA VAL A 82 -17.89 4.91 -12.84
C VAL A 82 -17.86 4.70 -14.36
N LEU A 83 -17.09 5.52 -15.07
CA LEU A 83 -16.85 5.32 -16.49
C LEU A 83 -16.13 4.00 -16.76
N GLN A 84 -16.45 3.37 -17.88
CA GLN A 84 -15.74 2.19 -18.37
C GLN A 84 -14.32 2.52 -18.81
N GLN A 85 -13.47 1.51 -18.69
CA GLN A 85 -12.17 1.47 -19.33
C GLN A 85 -12.25 0.71 -20.65
N THR A 86 -11.19 0.79 -21.44
CA THR A 86 -11.00 -0.09 -22.60
C THR A 86 -11.01 -1.57 -22.18
N PRO A 87 -11.29 -2.52 -23.09
CA PRO A 87 -11.34 -3.95 -22.74
C PRO A 87 -10.05 -4.52 -22.13
N ASP A 88 -8.89 -3.90 -22.39
CA ASP A 88 -7.61 -4.27 -21.79
C ASP A 88 -7.32 -3.57 -20.45
N ASP A 89 -8.29 -2.80 -19.96
CA ASP A 89 -8.30 -2.04 -18.71
C ASP A 89 -7.24 -0.94 -18.63
N LYS A 90 -6.64 -0.49 -19.73
CA LYS A 90 -5.47 0.42 -19.68
C LYS A 90 -5.80 1.90 -19.71
N GLN A 91 -6.99 2.30 -20.16
CA GLN A 91 -7.36 3.71 -20.29
C GLN A 91 -8.88 3.91 -20.25
N CYS A 92 -9.33 5.14 -20.02
CA CYS A 92 -10.73 5.53 -20.13
C CYS A 92 -11.28 5.29 -21.54
N ILE A 93 -12.53 4.83 -21.64
CA ILE A 93 -13.20 4.54 -22.92
C ILE A 93 -13.29 5.75 -23.87
N PHE A 94 -13.25 6.98 -23.32
CA PHE A 94 -13.31 8.23 -24.09
C PHE A 94 -11.95 8.80 -24.50
N LEU A 95 -10.83 8.14 -24.17
CA LEU A 95 -9.51 8.58 -24.61
C LEU A 95 -9.29 8.20 -26.09
N GLN A 96 -9.13 9.20 -26.95
CA GLN A 96 -8.80 9.05 -28.37
C GLN A 96 -7.44 9.71 -28.66
N GLY A 97 -6.41 8.89 -28.85
CA GLY A 97 -5.04 9.38 -28.89
C GLY A 97 -4.68 10.04 -27.55
N SER A 98 -4.35 11.32 -27.56
CA SER A 98 -4.08 12.11 -26.34
C SER A 98 -5.25 13.00 -25.90
N LYS A 99 -6.42 12.89 -26.54
CA LYS A 99 -7.57 13.78 -26.32
C LYS A 99 -8.79 13.02 -25.84
N CYS A 100 -9.51 13.61 -24.88
CA CYS A 100 -10.82 13.11 -24.47
C CYS A 100 -11.86 13.46 -25.55
N SER A 101 -12.60 12.47 -26.05
CA SER A 101 -13.64 12.67 -27.06
C SER A 101 -14.85 13.46 -26.53
N VAL A 102 -15.06 13.45 -25.22
CA VAL A 102 -16.13 14.19 -24.51
C VAL A 102 -15.55 15.34 -23.68
N TYR A 103 -14.50 16.01 -24.16
CA TYR A 103 -13.74 17.00 -23.36
C TYR A 103 -14.60 18.10 -22.71
N GLN A 104 -15.65 18.55 -23.38
CA GLN A 104 -16.56 19.58 -22.88
C GLN A 104 -17.56 19.02 -21.84
N ALA A 105 -17.91 17.73 -21.90
CA ALA A 105 -18.80 17.08 -20.94
C ALA A 105 -18.02 16.30 -19.86
N ARG A 106 -16.76 16.67 -19.61
CA ARG A 106 -15.95 16.00 -18.59
C ARG A 106 -16.64 16.10 -17.22
N PRO A 107 -16.75 14.99 -16.46
CA PRO A 107 -17.20 15.00 -15.08
C PRO A 107 -16.36 15.91 -14.20
N THR A 108 -16.93 16.31 -13.06
CA THR A 108 -16.30 17.13 -12.02
C THR A 108 -14.96 16.56 -11.58
N GLN A 109 -14.88 15.23 -11.36
CA GLN A 109 -13.61 14.57 -11.04
C GLN A 109 -12.52 14.82 -12.10
N CYS A 110 -12.87 14.78 -13.39
CA CYS A 110 -11.92 15.02 -14.49
C CYS A 110 -11.57 16.51 -14.69
N ARG A 111 -12.49 17.42 -14.36
CA ARG A 111 -12.29 18.88 -14.48
C ARG A 111 -11.43 19.45 -13.36
N THR A 112 -11.60 18.92 -12.15
CA THR A 112 -10.88 19.35 -10.93
C THR A 112 -9.45 18.82 -10.85
N PHE A 113 -9.01 17.93 -11.74
CA PHE A 113 -7.63 17.45 -11.76
C PHE A 113 -6.64 18.58 -12.17
N PRO A 114 -5.51 18.79 -11.47
CA PRO A 114 -4.92 17.96 -10.40
C PRO A 114 -5.23 18.44 -8.97
N TRP A 115 -6.21 19.31 -8.75
CA TRP A 115 -6.51 19.97 -7.47
C TRP A 115 -7.30 19.11 -6.49
N TRP A 116 -7.20 17.80 -6.60
CA TRP A 116 -7.85 16.86 -5.69
C TRP A 116 -7.21 16.96 -4.30
N PRO A 117 -7.98 16.85 -3.21
CA PRO A 117 -7.47 17.05 -1.86
C PRO A 117 -6.27 16.15 -1.54
N ARG A 118 -6.27 14.90 -2.02
CA ARG A 118 -5.15 13.96 -1.84
C ARG A 118 -3.82 14.47 -2.40
N HIS A 119 -3.82 15.21 -3.51
CA HIS A 119 -2.57 15.78 -4.08
C HIS A 119 -2.09 17.01 -3.29
N LEU A 120 -2.96 17.60 -2.49
CA LEU A 120 -2.73 18.87 -1.79
C LEU A 120 -2.33 18.69 -0.32
N VAL A 121 -2.18 17.44 0.14
CA VAL A 121 -1.82 17.12 1.53
C VAL A 121 -0.37 17.48 1.84
N SER A 122 0.55 17.17 0.94
CA SER A 122 1.98 17.45 1.11
C SER A 122 2.72 17.49 -0.22
N ASP A 123 3.96 17.94 -0.18
CA ASP A 123 4.84 17.93 -1.34
C ASP A 123 5.14 16.52 -1.84
N TYR A 124 5.18 15.53 -0.93
CA TYR A 124 5.24 14.12 -1.26
C TYR A 124 4.05 13.71 -2.12
N ASP A 125 2.83 14.11 -1.75
CA ASP A 125 1.62 13.76 -2.51
C ASP A 125 1.58 14.50 -3.87
N TRP A 126 2.10 15.72 -3.94
CA TRP A 126 2.26 16.48 -5.19
C TRP A 126 3.30 15.86 -6.12
N GLN A 127 4.45 15.45 -5.59
CA GLN A 127 5.48 14.73 -6.34
C GLN A 127 4.99 13.36 -6.81
N LEU A 128 4.17 12.68 -6.00
CA LEU A 128 3.53 11.43 -6.38
C LEU A 128 2.56 11.66 -7.56
N ALA A 129 1.71 12.69 -7.50
CA ALA A 129 0.82 13.05 -8.61
C ALA A 129 1.60 13.42 -9.89
N ALA A 130 2.80 14.02 -9.76
CA ALA A 130 3.66 14.35 -10.89
C ALA A 130 4.17 13.13 -11.67
N LYS A 131 4.20 11.94 -11.04
CA LYS A 131 4.55 10.69 -11.75
C LYS A 131 3.50 10.34 -12.82
N ASP A 132 2.24 10.71 -12.58
CA ASP A 132 1.11 10.44 -13.47
C ASP A 132 0.78 11.63 -14.40
N CYS A 133 1.34 12.82 -14.13
CA CYS A 133 1.11 14.01 -14.94
C CYS A 133 2.37 14.86 -15.11
N GLU A 134 2.89 14.89 -16.35
CA GLU A 134 4.04 15.74 -16.72
C GLU A 134 3.78 17.24 -16.64
N GLY A 135 2.50 17.64 -16.54
CA GLY A 135 2.12 19.04 -16.37
C GLY A 135 2.28 19.54 -14.94
N ILE A 136 2.53 18.66 -13.97
CA ILE A 136 2.81 18.99 -12.57
C ILE A 136 4.32 19.20 -12.40
N HIS A 137 4.72 20.41 -12.02
CA HIS A 137 6.12 20.76 -11.83
C HIS A 137 6.46 20.78 -10.33
N VAL A 138 7.59 20.16 -9.97
CA VAL A 138 8.01 19.92 -8.58
C VAL A 138 9.26 20.71 -8.16
N THR A 139 9.88 21.47 -9.07
CA THR A 139 11.16 22.17 -8.85
C THR A 139 10.98 23.66 -8.54
N LYS A 140 11.77 24.16 -7.57
CA LYS A 140 11.97 25.61 -7.31
C LYS A 140 13.01 26.24 -8.26
N ASP A 141 13.86 25.43 -8.88
CA ASP A 141 14.99 25.86 -9.72
C ASP A 141 14.67 26.08 -11.20
N ASP A 142 13.41 25.91 -11.60
CA ASP A 142 13.01 26.23 -12.96
C ASP A 142 13.06 27.76 -13.14
N LYS A 143 14.16 28.22 -13.72
CA LYS A 143 14.17 29.39 -14.60
C LYS A 143 13.28 29.09 -15.82
N GLU A 144 11.99 28.80 -15.63
CA GLU A 144 10.99 28.75 -16.69
C GLU A 144 9.87 29.73 -16.32
N ASN A 145 9.95 30.91 -16.94
CA ASN A 145 9.09 32.07 -16.73
C ASN A 145 7.67 31.92 -17.31
N ASP A 146 7.14 30.70 -17.52
CA ASP A 146 5.82 30.53 -18.16
C ASP A 146 4.86 29.55 -17.44
N THR A 147 5.30 28.58 -16.65
CA THR A 147 4.34 27.70 -15.94
C THR A 147 3.60 28.46 -14.83
N PRO A 148 2.24 28.52 -14.85
CA PRO A 148 1.47 29.18 -13.82
C PRO A 148 1.74 28.62 -12.43
N ALA A 149 1.79 29.51 -11.44
CA ALA A 149 1.96 29.17 -10.04
C ALA A 149 0.68 29.54 -9.29
N TYR A 150 0.13 28.56 -8.57
CA TYR A 150 -1.11 28.69 -7.82
C TYR A 150 -0.83 28.62 -6.32
N SER A 151 -1.43 29.52 -5.55
CA SER A 151 -1.55 29.39 -4.10
C SER A 151 -2.65 28.38 -3.74
N PHE A 152 -2.75 28.00 -2.47
CA PHE A 152 -3.89 27.23 -2.00
C PHE A 152 -5.22 27.98 -2.23
N ASP A 153 -5.25 29.30 -2.01
CA ASP A 153 -6.45 30.11 -2.24
C ASP A 153 -6.93 30.07 -3.69
N ASP A 154 -6.01 29.97 -4.65
CA ASP A 154 -6.36 29.89 -6.07
C ASP A 154 -7.03 28.56 -6.44
N VAL A 155 -6.79 27.48 -5.68
CA VAL A 155 -7.22 26.11 -6.04
C VAL A 155 -8.30 25.55 -5.13
N MET A 156 -8.57 26.15 -3.96
CA MET A 156 -9.56 25.64 -2.99
C MET A 156 -10.96 25.50 -3.58
N SER A 157 -11.36 26.36 -4.52
CA SER A 157 -12.66 26.18 -5.18
C SER A 157 -12.75 24.84 -5.92
N GLU A 158 -11.71 24.47 -6.68
CA GLU A 158 -11.68 23.17 -7.38
C GLU A 158 -11.64 21.99 -6.40
N THR A 159 -10.94 22.13 -5.28
CA THR A 159 -10.88 21.12 -4.22
C THR A 159 -12.24 20.91 -3.55
N ILE A 160 -12.94 22.00 -3.20
CA ILE A 160 -14.30 21.95 -2.62
C ILE A 160 -15.26 21.24 -3.58
N LEU A 161 -15.21 21.61 -4.86
CA LEU A 161 -16.05 21.00 -5.90
C LEU A 161 -15.80 19.49 -6.01
N HIS A 162 -14.53 19.08 -5.96
CA HIS A 162 -14.16 17.67 -5.96
C HIS A 162 -14.74 16.93 -4.75
N ASP A 163 -14.66 17.52 -3.56
CA ASP A 163 -15.16 16.88 -2.33
C ASP A 163 -16.68 16.75 -2.32
N ILE A 164 -17.41 17.78 -2.73
CA ILE A 164 -18.87 17.72 -2.87
C ILE A 164 -19.27 16.65 -3.90
N HIS A 165 -18.55 16.56 -5.02
CA HIS A 165 -18.80 15.49 -5.99
C HIS A 165 -18.52 14.10 -5.40
N ARG A 166 -17.41 13.96 -4.66
CA ARG A 166 -17.01 12.70 -4.04
C ARG A 166 -17.95 12.26 -2.91
N SER A 167 -18.64 13.17 -2.24
CA SER A 167 -19.65 12.82 -1.22
C SER A 167 -20.90 12.16 -1.82
N GLY A 168 -21.06 12.21 -3.15
CA GLY A 168 -22.17 11.60 -3.87
C GLY A 168 -23.31 12.56 -4.18
N GLU A 169 -23.08 13.87 -4.03
CA GLU A 169 -24.07 14.88 -4.41
C GLU A 169 -24.32 14.87 -5.93
N ASN A 170 -25.57 15.11 -6.31
CA ASN A 170 -26.03 14.95 -7.69
C ASN A 170 -26.06 16.29 -8.43
N PHE A 171 -24.89 16.85 -8.69
CA PHE A 171 -24.70 18.11 -9.42
C PHE A 171 -23.65 17.98 -10.51
N THR A 172 -23.79 18.76 -11.58
CA THR A 172 -22.72 18.92 -12.58
C THR A 172 -21.65 19.89 -12.09
N TYR A 173 -20.49 19.89 -12.74
CA TYR A 173 -19.41 20.83 -12.40
C TYR A 173 -19.86 22.29 -12.47
N ASP A 174 -20.63 22.66 -13.51
CA ASP A 174 -21.08 24.03 -13.71
C ASP A 174 -22.14 24.45 -12.67
N GLU A 175 -23.00 23.51 -12.24
CA GLU A 175 -23.94 23.70 -11.12
C GLU A 175 -23.18 23.92 -9.81
N LEU A 176 -22.18 23.10 -9.50
CA LEU A 176 -21.36 23.27 -8.28
C LEU A 176 -20.59 24.59 -8.29
N GLN A 177 -20.05 25.00 -9.45
CA GLN A 177 -19.43 26.30 -9.64
C GLN A 177 -20.42 27.44 -9.32
N GLN A 178 -21.67 27.34 -9.76
CA GLN A 178 -22.70 28.34 -9.43
C GLN A 178 -23.04 28.33 -7.95
N MET A 179 -23.26 27.16 -7.36
CA MET A 179 -23.57 27.02 -5.94
C MET A 179 -22.46 27.61 -5.07
N LEU A 180 -21.19 27.35 -5.38
CA LEU A 180 -20.07 27.92 -4.64
C LEU A 180 -19.97 29.43 -4.81
N ARG A 181 -20.30 29.98 -5.98
CA ARG A 181 -20.39 31.44 -6.16
C ARG A 181 -21.47 32.04 -5.27
N ASP A 182 -22.67 31.48 -5.30
CA ASP A 182 -23.81 31.95 -4.50
C ASP A 182 -23.49 31.84 -2.99
N LEU A 183 -22.87 30.73 -2.57
CA LEU A 183 -22.45 30.51 -1.19
C LEU A 183 -21.44 31.56 -0.73
N ARG A 184 -20.50 31.97 -1.57
CA ARG A 184 -19.51 33.00 -1.23
C ARG A 184 -20.12 34.40 -1.09
N GLU A 185 -21.30 34.66 -1.67
CA GLU A 185 -22.01 35.93 -1.47
C GLU A 185 -22.67 35.99 -0.10
N VAL A 186 -23.20 34.86 0.39
CA VAL A 186 -23.89 34.78 1.68
C VAL A 186 -22.94 34.44 2.85
N GLU A 187 -21.89 33.67 2.58
CA GLU A 187 -20.86 33.24 3.53
C GLU A 187 -19.44 33.47 2.94
N PRO A 188 -18.95 34.72 2.94
CA PRO A 188 -17.66 35.06 2.33
C PRO A 188 -16.46 34.32 2.93
N GLU A 189 -16.57 33.84 4.17
CA GLU A 189 -15.50 33.12 4.88
C GLU A 189 -15.51 31.61 4.60
N PHE A 190 -16.51 31.06 3.91
CA PHE A 190 -16.67 29.61 3.72
C PHE A 190 -15.42 28.93 3.17
N VAL A 191 -14.84 29.48 2.09
CA VAL A 191 -13.63 28.92 1.47
C VAL A 191 -12.42 28.98 2.42
N THR A 192 -12.29 30.06 3.19
CA THR A 192 -11.22 30.21 4.18
C THR A 192 -11.37 29.22 5.33
N GLN A 193 -12.59 29.00 5.80
CA GLN A 193 -12.91 28.04 6.86
C GLN A 193 -12.65 26.60 6.38
N TYR A 194 -13.13 26.24 5.18
CA TYR A 194 -12.84 24.94 4.57
C TYR A 194 -11.32 24.72 4.40
N LYS A 195 -10.57 25.73 3.95
CA LYS A 195 -9.11 25.64 3.84
C LYS A 195 -8.44 25.37 5.19
N ALA A 196 -8.86 26.08 6.24
CA ALA A 196 -8.33 25.90 7.59
C ALA A 196 -8.64 24.49 8.12
N GLU A 197 -9.87 24.00 7.92
CA GLU A 197 -10.27 22.64 8.28
C GLU A 197 -9.48 21.58 7.48
N PHE A 198 -9.32 21.76 6.17
CA PHE A 198 -8.50 20.89 5.33
C PHE A 198 -7.05 20.83 5.83
N PHE A 199 -6.50 21.94 6.31
CA PHE A 199 -5.13 22.00 6.83
C PHE A 199 -4.95 21.29 8.17
N ASP A 200 -5.96 21.37 9.02
CA ASP A 200 -6.01 20.67 10.31
C ASP A 200 -6.17 19.16 10.11
N LYS A 201 -7.09 18.76 9.24
CA LYS A 201 -7.49 17.36 9.01
C LYS A 201 -6.52 16.56 8.17
N PHE A 202 -5.82 17.19 7.23
CA PHE A 202 -4.98 16.48 6.27
C PHE A 202 -3.60 17.09 6.24
N SER A 203 -2.68 16.48 6.96
CA SER A 203 -1.28 16.89 6.96
C SER A 203 -0.33 15.70 6.99
N ARG A 204 0.83 15.88 6.35
CA ARG A 204 1.99 15.02 6.53
C ARG A 204 3.16 15.84 7.04
N ARG A 205 3.80 15.33 8.09
CA ARG A 205 5.01 15.91 8.66
C ARG A 205 6.20 15.06 8.28
N ILE A 206 7.19 15.66 7.63
CA ILE A 206 8.46 15.00 7.38
C ILE A 206 9.25 14.97 8.68
N VAL A 207 9.53 13.77 9.17
CA VAL A 207 10.33 13.52 10.37
C VAL A 207 11.81 13.51 10.03
N TYR A 208 12.15 12.93 8.88
CA TYR A 208 13.50 12.85 8.36
C TYR A 208 13.46 12.69 6.84
N SER A 209 14.43 13.26 6.13
CA SER A 209 14.60 13.06 4.70
C SER A 209 16.07 13.27 4.34
N ASP A 210 16.60 12.40 3.49
CA ASP A 210 17.89 12.56 2.81
C ASP A 210 17.72 12.33 1.30
N ASP A 211 18.81 12.07 0.57
CA ASP A 211 18.76 11.87 -0.89
C ASP A 211 18.07 10.55 -1.28
N GLU A 212 18.02 9.55 -0.40
CA GLU A 212 17.56 8.18 -0.72
C GLU A 212 16.24 7.83 -0.05
N VAL A 213 15.99 8.30 1.18
CA VAL A 213 14.80 7.93 1.96
C VAL A 213 14.10 9.13 2.59
N THR A 214 12.80 8.95 2.86
CA THR A 214 12.00 9.90 3.63
C THR A 214 11.12 9.18 4.64
N VAL A 215 11.13 9.68 5.88
CA VAL A 215 10.27 9.26 7.00
C VAL A 215 9.24 10.35 7.25
N LEU A 216 7.97 9.95 7.32
CA LEU A 216 6.85 10.87 7.43
C LEU A 216 5.81 10.39 8.43
N ASP A 217 5.28 11.33 9.21
CA ASP A 217 4.08 11.14 10.01
C ASP A 217 2.87 11.63 9.21
N SER A 218 1.81 10.84 9.16
CA SER A 218 0.57 11.12 8.44
C SER A 218 -0.58 11.33 9.41
N PHE A 219 -1.21 12.50 9.32
CA PHE A 219 -2.38 12.89 10.08
C PHE A 219 -3.51 13.13 9.06
N LEU A 220 -4.31 12.10 8.83
CA LEU A 220 -5.37 12.11 7.82
C LEU A 220 -6.71 11.81 8.51
N ASP A 221 -7.62 12.76 8.49
CA ASP A 221 -8.97 12.57 9.01
C ASP A 221 -9.69 11.42 8.26
N GLY A 222 -10.43 10.60 9.01
CA GLY A 222 -11.01 9.35 8.52
C GLY A 222 -10.05 8.14 8.50
N ALA A 223 -8.74 8.32 8.73
CA ALA A 223 -7.87 7.19 9.05
C ALA A 223 -8.08 6.75 10.51
N PRO A 224 -8.03 5.44 10.83
CA PRO A 224 -8.28 4.96 12.19
C PRO A 224 -7.24 5.46 13.20
N LYS A 225 -6.00 5.66 12.75
CA LYS A 225 -4.88 6.18 13.55
C LYS A 225 -3.98 7.02 12.65
N SER A 226 -3.27 7.98 13.27
CA SER A 226 -2.11 8.60 12.61
C SER A 226 -1.00 7.55 12.45
N THR A 227 -0.15 7.68 11.44
CA THR A 227 0.89 6.68 11.18
C THR A 227 2.25 7.33 10.93
N ARG A 228 3.31 6.63 11.27
CA ARG A 228 4.65 6.89 10.76
C ARG A 228 4.97 5.87 9.69
N SER A 229 5.43 6.34 8.54
CA SER A 229 5.93 5.47 7.49
C SER A 229 7.27 5.97 6.94
N PHE A 230 7.95 5.10 6.20
CA PHE A 230 9.08 5.53 5.38
C PHE A 230 8.97 4.97 3.96
N VAL A 231 9.60 5.70 3.05
CA VAL A 231 9.61 5.44 1.61
C VAL A 231 11.02 5.65 1.06
N PHE A 232 11.34 4.96 -0.05
CA PHE A 232 12.48 5.32 -0.89
C PHE A 232 12.09 6.46 -1.84
N ASN A 233 12.96 7.46 -1.98
CA ASN A 233 12.69 8.67 -2.74
C ASN A 233 12.53 8.41 -4.26
N ASP A 234 13.17 7.37 -4.79
CA ASP A 234 12.99 6.94 -6.18
C ASP A 234 11.62 6.26 -6.41
N ARG A 235 11.05 5.66 -5.36
CA ARG A 235 9.82 4.87 -5.38
C ARG A 235 8.79 5.34 -4.34
N LEU A 236 8.52 6.65 -4.31
CA LEU A 236 7.49 7.30 -3.48
C LEU A 236 6.06 6.70 -3.53
N HIS A 237 5.76 5.72 -4.39
CA HIS A 237 4.46 5.06 -4.41
C HIS A 237 4.43 3.79 -3.55
N LEU A 238 5.60 3.35 -3.04
CA LEU A 238 5.78 2.13 -2.27
C LEU A 238 6.17 2.49 -0.84
N THR A 239 5.21 2.35 0.06
CA THR A 239 5.48 2.41 1.50
C THR A 239 6.26 1.17 1.92
N GLN A 240 7.46 1.36 2.46
CA GLN A 240 8.31 0.26 2.91
C GLN A 240 7.88 -0.29 4.26
N SER A 241 7.60 0.59 5.22
CA SER A 241 7.09 0.20 6.53
C SER A 241 6.20 1.29 7.08
N GLU A 242 5.17 0.89 7.83
CA GLU A 242 4.20 1.78 8.44
C GLU A 242 3.85 1.28 9.84
N VAL A 243 3.77 2.20 10.80
CA VAL A 243 3.39 1.92 12.19
C VAL A 243 2.40 2.97 12.65
N ALA A 244 1.41 2.59 13.44
CA ALA A 244 0.47 3.55 14.00
C ALA A 244 1.15 4.40 15.10
N LEU A 245 0.62 5.59 15.29
CA LEU A 245 1.04 6.53 16.33
C LEU A 245 -0.11 6.76 17.31
N SER A 246 0.23 6.80 18.60
CA SER A 246 -0.64 7.27 19.67
C SER A 246 -0.77 8.80 19.64
N SER A 247 -1.71 9.34 20.40
CA SER A 247 -1.94 10.79 20.49
C SER A 247 -0.74 11.59 21.02
N ASP A 248 0.13 10.96 21.79
CA ASP A 248 1.41 11.52 22.28
C ASP A 248 2.58 11.31 21.31
N SER A 249 2.31 10.86 20.08
CA SER A 249 3.31 10.49 19.07
C SER A 249 4.20 9.29 19.43
N SER A 250 3.88 8.52 20.46
CA SER A 250 4.52 7.22 20.71
C SER A 250 4.05 6.17 19.71
N PHE A 251 4.83 5.11 19.51
CA PHE A 251 4.47 4.02 18.61
C PHE A 251 3.33 3.20 19.19
N ASP A 252 2.21 3.14 18.47
CA ASP A 252 1.10 2.26 18.77
C ASP A 252 1.27 0.97 17.98
N ARG A 253 1.65 -0.10 18.67
CA ARG A 253 1.78 -1.43 18.07
C ARG A 253 0.58 -2.33 18.37
N SER A 254 -0.56 -1.79 18.83
CA SER A 254 -1.74 -2.62 19.13
C SER A 254 -2.31 -3.34 17.90
N THR A 255 -1.95 -2.88 16.69
CA THR A 255 -2.43 -3.38 15.40
C THR A 255 -1.35 -3.23 14.33
N LEU A 256 -1.39 -4.08 13.30
CA LEU A 256 -0.57 -3.94 12.09
C LEU A 256 -1.31 -3.14 11.02
N ALA A 257 -0.61 -2.18 10.39
CA ALA A 257 -1.19 -1.33 9.34
C ALA A 257 -1.38 -2.07 8.00
N LEU A 258 -0.51 -3.05 7.71
CA LEU A 258 -0.50 -3.76 6.43
C LEU A 258 -1.13 -5.16 6.57
N ASP A 259 -2.09 -5.48 5.70
CA ASP A 259 -2.73 -6.80 5.67
C ASP A 259 -1.75 -7.94 5.40
N VAL A 260 -0.67 -7.68 4.67
CA VAL A 260 0.39 -8.67 4.48
C VAL A 260 1.12 -9.00 5.78
N HIS A 261 1.41 -8.02 6.63
CA HIS A 261 2.05 -8.28 7.93
C HIS A 261 1.10 -9.06 8.83
N ARG A 262 -0.22 -8.80 8.77
CA ARG A 262 -1.23 -9.61 9.44
C ARG A 262 -1.21 -11.05 8.92
N ALA A 263 -1.18 -11.24 7.60
CA ALA A 263 -1.08 -12.58 6.99
C ALA A 263 0.18 -13.34 7.41
N LEU A 264 1.33 -12.68 7.48
CA LEU A 264 2.60 -13.29 7.88
C LEU A 264 2.65 -13.73 9.35
N CYS A 265 1.69 -13.28 10.18
CA CYS A 265 1.49 -13.77 11.54
C CYS A 265 0.75 -15.11 11.61
N LEU A 266 -0.01 -15.52 10.58
CA LEU A 266 -0.83 -16.74 10.59
C LEU A 266 -0.10 -18.03 11.02
N PRO A 267 1.15 -18.29 10.58
CA PRO A 267 1.91 -19.49 10.96
C PRO A 267 2.01 -19.72 12.47
N LEU A 268 1.99 -18.65 13.27
CA LEU A 268 2.13 -18.73 14.73
C LEU A 268 0.96 -19.49 15.39
N ALA A 269 -0.21 -19.55 14.74
CA ALA A 269 -1.33 -20.36 15.22
C ALA A 269 -1.29 -21.83 14.74
N TRP A 270 -0.36 -22.16 13.85
CA TRP A 270 -0.30 -23.46 13.18
C TRP A 270 0.89 -24.31 13.61
N LEU A 271 1.78 -23.74 14.42
CA LEU A 271 2.84 -24.49 15.07
C LEU A 271 2.23 -25.51 16.05
N PRO A 272 2.83 -26.71 16.18
CA PRO A 272 2.41 -27.64 17.22
C PRO A 272 2.69 -27.09 18.62
N GLU A 273 2.00 -27.62 19.64
CA GLU A 273 2.36 -27.34 21.05
C GLU A 273 3.83 -27.71 21.31
N ARG A 274 4.55 -26.83 22.01
CA ARG A 274 5.97 -26.99 22.33
C ARG A 274 6.25 -26.72 23.79
N ASP A 275 7.25 -27.43 24.31
CA ASP A 275 7.79 -27.20 25.66
C ASP A 275 8.78 -26.04 25.70
N GLU A 276 9.41 -25.73 24.57
CA GLU A 276 10.44 -24.68 24.43
C GLU A 276 9.90 -23.47 23.65
N PRO A 277 10.34 -22.24 23.98
CA PRO A 277 9.97 -21.04 23.23
C PRO A 277 10.41 -21.12 21.76
N ILE A 278 9.60 -20.55 20.88
CA ILE A 278 9.83 -20.56 19.43
C ILE A 278 10.91 -19.58 19.01
N HIS A 279 11.59 -19.91 17.92
CA HIS A 279 12.54 -19.04 17.23
C HIS A 279 11.98 -18.60 15.87
N VAL A 280 11.95 -17.28 15.65
CA VAL A 280 11.40 -16.67 14.44
C VAL A 280 12.47 -15.85 13.75
N ALA A 281 12.62 -16.00 12.44
CA ALA A 281 13.45 -15.12 11.62
C ALA A 281 12.61 -14.40 10.56
N VAL A 282 12.86 -13.11 10.37
CA VAL A 282 12.23 -12.25 9.36
C VAL A 282 13.31 -11.73 8.41
N LEU A 283 13.32 -12.25 7.18
CA LEU A 283 14.16 -11.74 6.10
C LEU A 283 13.43 -10.60 5.39
N GLY A 284 14.10 -9.45 5.27
CA GLY A 284 13.45 -8.21 4.82
C GLY A 284 12.73 -7.51 5.96
N ALA A 285 13.41 -7.34 7.09
CA ALA A 285 12.79 -6.76 8.28
C ALA A 285 12.35 -5.30 8.10
N GLY A 286 12.88 -4.58 7.10
CA GLY A 286 12.53 -3.18 6.84
C GLY A 286 12.79 -2.31 8.08
N ALA A 287 11.85 -1.43 8.42
CA ALA A 287 11.93 -0.66 9.67
C ALA A 287 11.56 -1.45 10.94
N CYS A 288 11.54 -2.79 10.86
CA CYS A 288 11.20 -3.72 11.94
C CYS A 288 9.76 -3.58 12.47
N THR A 289 8.80 -3.11 11.68
CA THR A 289 7.39 -3.04 12.10
C THR A 289 6.87 -4.41 12.54
N LEU A 290 7.00 -5.44 11.69
CA LEU A 290 6.54 -6.79 12.00
C LEU A 290 7.35 -7.41 13.17
N PRO A 291 8.70 -7.41 13.17
CA PRO A 291 9.47 -7.90 14.32
C PRO A 291 9.09 -7.23 15.65
N LEU A 292 9.02 -5.90 15.71
CA LEU A 292 8.67 -5.22 16.96
C LEU A 292 7.23 -5.51 17.41
N PHE A 293 6.31 -5.74 16.47
CA PHE A 293 4.96 -6.19 16.78
C PHE A 293 4.95 -7.59 17.41
N LEU A 294 5.70 -8.54 16.85
CA LEU A 294 5.83 -9.89 17.42
C LEU A 294 6.47 -9.86 18.81
N LEU A 295 7.51 -9.06 18.97
CA LEU A 295 8.23 -8.89 20.24
C LEU A 295 7.33 -8.35 21.36
N GLU A 296 6.44 -7.40 21.02
CA GLU A 296 5.55 -6.75 21.97
C GLU A 296 4.40 -7.65 22.43
N HIS A 297 3.86 -8.49 21.54
CA HIS A 297 2.63 -9.25 21.79
C HIS A 297 2.81 -10.74 22.04
N ILE A 298 3.97 -11.31 21.72
CA ILE A 298 4.27 -12.71 22.07
C ILE A 298 5.09 -12.71 23.36
N PRO A 299 4.61 -13.40 24.42
CA PRO A 299 5.29 -13.40 25.71
C PRO A 299 6.66 -14.08 25.64
N SER A 300 7.57 -13.71 26.53
CA SER A 300 8.94 -14.28 26.59
C SER A 300 8.99 -15.79 26.84
N GLN A 301 7.91 -16.36 27.37
CA GLN A 301 7.75 -17.80 27.59
C GLN A 301 7.44 -18.55 26.29
N GLU A 302 6.90 -17.85 25.28
CA GLU A 302 6.51 -18.44 24.00
C GLU A 302 7.48 -18.06 22.89
N LEU A 303 8.07 -16.86 22.90
CA LEU A 303 9.07 -16.42 21.92
C LEU A 303 10.45 -16.34 22.59
N GLY A 304 11.37 -17.19 22.14
CA GLY A 304 12.75 -17.27 22.66
C GLY A 304 13.71 -16.34 21.92
N GLN A 305 13.61 -16.30 20.60
CA GLN A 305 14.49 -15.50 19.74
C GLN A 305 13.74 -14.96 18.53
N LEU A 306 14.05 -13.73 18.16
CA LEU A 306 13.51 -13.04 17.00
C LEU A 306 14.64 -12.37 16.21
N ASP A 307 15.01 -12.98 15.09
CA ASP A 307 16.03 -12.47 14.18
C ASP A 307 15.40 -11.60 13.10
N ALA A 308 15.73 -10.31 13.09
CA ALA A 308 15.36 -9.37 12.05
C ALA A 308 16.56 -9.13 11.12
N VAL A 309 16.44 -9.54 9.86
CA VAL A 309 17.52 -9.52 8.87
C VAL A 309 17.21 -8.48 7.80
N GLU A 310 18.10 -7.49 7.69
CA GLU A 310 17.97 -6.37 6.75
C GLU A 310 19.37 -5.97 6.25
N PRO A 311 19.70 -6.17 4.96
CA PRO A 311 21.04 -5.90 4.44
C PRO A 311 21.39 -4.41 4.34
N SER A 312 20.39 -3.51 4.30
CA SER A 312 20.64 -2.08 4.14
C SER A 312 20.98 -1.40 5.45
N SER A 313 22.24 -0.96 5.58
CA SER A 313 22.69 -0.10 6.69
C SER A 313 21.83 1.15 6.86
N GLN A 314 21.34 1.73 5.75
CA GLN A 314 20.46 2.89 5.80
C GLN A 314 19.10 2.52 6.40
N VAL A 315 18.48 1.42 5.95
CA VAL A 315 17.18 0.98 6.49
C VAL A 315 17.30 0.65 7.98
N ASN A 316 18.37 -0.05 8.38
CA ASN A 316 18.67 -0.31 9.79
C ASN A 316 18.84 0.99 10.59
N SER A 317 19.55 1.98 10.04
CA SER A 317 19.70 3.31 10.67
C SER A 317 18.35 4.02 10.86
N ILE A 318 17.46 3.93 9.86
CA ILE A 318 16.10 4.47 9.94
C ILE A 318 15.30 3.74 11.03
N ALA A 319 15.34 2.41 11.05
CA ALA A 319 14.64 1.59 12.04
C ALA A 319 15.06 1.94 13.47
N LEU A 320 16.38 2.05 13.71
CA LEU A 320 16.98 2.44 14.98
C LEU A 320 16.55 3.83 15.44
N ARG A 321 16.58 4.81 14.54
CA ARG A 321 16.35 6.23 14.89
C ARG A 321 14.89 6.63 14.95
N PHE A 322 14.04 6.02 14.12
CA PHE A 322 12.70 6.56 13.85
C PHE A 322 11.56 5.57 14.06
N PHE A 323 11.83 4.29 14.32
CA PHE A 323 10.80 3.24 14.50
C PHE A 323 10.90 2.50 15.85
N GLY A 324 11.78 2.95 16.75
CA GLY A 324 11.87 2.45 18.12
C GLY A 324 12.71 1.18 18.30
N VAL A 325 13.49 0.78 17.28
CA VAL A 325 14.37 -0.40 17.40
C VAL A 325 15.46 -0.18 18.44
N ALA A 326 16.03 1.03 18.55
CA ALA A 326 17.09 1.31 19.53
C ALA A 326 16.61 1.07 20.97
N ASP A 327 15.39 1.48 21.31
CA ASP A 327 14.80 1.27 22.63
C ASP A 327 14.41 -0.18 22.86
N ALA A 328 14.01 -0.91 21.82
CA ALA A 328 13.67 -2.33 21.91
C ALA A 328 14.92 -3.17 22.22
N LEU A 329 16.02 -2.95 21.50
CA LEU A 329 17.29 -3.65 21.70
C LEU A 329 17.87 -3.45 23.11
N GLN A 330 17.61 -2.30 23.74
CA GLN A 330 18.05 -2.06 25.12
C GLN A 330 17.20 -2.80 26.17
N ARG A 331 15.93 -3.10 25.85
CA ARG A 331 14.95 -3.62 26.80
C ARG A 331 14.70 -5.12 26.67
N ASP A 332 14.90 -5.67 25.47
CA ASP A 332 14.52 -7.05 25.16
C ASP A 332 15.64 -7.75 24.40
N LEU A 333 16.21 -8.78 25.03
CA LEU A 333 17.33 -9.56 24.49
C LEU A 333 16.89 -10.56 23.42
N ARG A 334 15.58 -10.77 23.24
CA ARG A 334 15.05 -11.69 22.22
C ARG A 334 15.22 -11.14 20.81
N LEU A 335 15.25 -9.82 20.64
CA LEU A 335 15.41 -9.18 19.34
C LEU A 335 16.88 -9.09 18.94
N LEU A 336 17.22 -9.69 17.80
CA LEU A 336 18.53 -9.57 17.17
C LEU A 336 18.40 -8.95 15.79
N ILE A 337 19.27 -7.98 15.48
CA ILE A 337 19.30 -7.30 14.17
C ILE A 337 20.54 -7.76 13.42
N HIS A 338 20.35 -8.23 12.17
CA HIS A 338 21.42 -8.72 11.32
C HIS A 338 21.50 -7.89 10.03
N GLU A 339 22.58 -7.11 9.90
CA GLU A 339 22.91 -6.41 8.66
C GLU A 339 23.61 -7.36 7.69
N LYS A 340 22.83 -8.25 7.06
CA LYS A 340 23.29 -9.29 6.14
C LYS A 340 22.28 -9.54 5.04
N MET A 341 22.74 -10.10 3.92
CA MET A 341 21.83 -10.72 2.96
C MET A 341 21.14 -11.93 3.60
N GLY A 342 19.91 -12.23 3.18
CA GLY A 342 19.13 -13.35 3.74
C GLY A 342 19.81 -14.70 3.48
N GLU A 343 20.42 -14.85 2.31
CA GLU A 343 21.25 -15.99 1.92
C GLU A 343 22.39 -16.20 2.92
N ASP A 344 23.20 -15.16 3.14
CA ASP A 344 24.34 -15.20 4.05
C ASP A 344 23.91 -15.48 5.49
N PHE A 345 22.78 -14.92 5.93
CA PHE A 345 22.23 -15.21 7.25
C PHE A 345 21.93 -16.70 7.40
N LEU A 346 21.17 -17.30 6.46
CA LEU A 346 20.76 -18.71 6.55
C LEU A 346 21.92 -19.70 6.39
N GLU A 347 22.98 -19.35 5.66
CA GLU A 347 24.16 -20.22 5.51
C GLU A 347 24.98 -20.37 6.80
N HIS A 348 24.87 -19.41 7.73
CA HIS A 348 25.64 -19.38 8.98
C HIS A 348 24.82 -19.80 10.21
N GLN A 349 23.59 -20.29 10.02
CA GLN A 349 22.76 -20.83 11.11
C GLN A 349 22.95 -22.36 11.25
N GLU A 350 22.78 -22.85 12.47
CA GLU A 350 22.69 -24.30 12.74
C GLU A 350 21.43 -24.89 12.10
N ASP A 351 21.52 -26.07 11.50
CA ASP A 351 20.36 -26.74 10.91
C ASP A 351 19.24 -26.93 11.96
N ALA A 352 17.98 -26.80 11.52
CA ALA A 352 16.79 -26.89 12.37
C ALA A 352 16.77 -25.90 13.56
N ALA A 353 17.24 -24.67 13.35
CA ALA A 353 17.23 -23.61 14.38
C ALA A 353 15.95 -22.76 14.44
N LEU A 354 15.07 -22.84 13.44
CA LEU A 354 13.92 -21.93 13.28
C LEU A 354 12.58 -22.66 13.30
N ASP A 355 11.60 -22.14 14.03
CA ASP A 355 10.20 -22.58 13.97
C ASP A 355 9.47 -21.93 12.80
N VAL A 356 9.69 -20.64 12.62
CA VAL A 356 9.09 -19.85 11.54
C VAL A 356 10.17 -19.02 10.85
N LEU A 357 10.22 -19.14 9.53
CA LEU A 357 11.02 -18.29 8.66
C LEU A 357 10.06 -17.45 7.82
N ILE A 358 10.16 -16.14 7.93
CA ILE A 358 9.35 -15.18 7.17
C ILE A 358 10.23 -14.55 6.10
N LEU A 359 9.75 -14.61 4.86
CA LEU A 359 10.38 -13.98 3.69
C LEU A 359 9.49 -12.83 3.20
N ASP A 360 9.84 -11.61 3.61
CA ASP A 360 9.17 -10.34 3.26
C ASP A 360 10.15 -9.38 2.58
N VAL A 361 10.85 -9.89 1.55
CA VAL A 361 11.87 -9.13 0.82
C VAL A 361 11.30 -8.62 -0.50
N GLU A 362 11.42 -7.33 -0.78
CA GLU A 362 11.06 -6.76 -2.08
C GLU A 362 12.27 -6.83 -3.05
N ALA A 363 12.05 -7.24 -4.30
CA ALA A 363 13.09 -7.29 -5.33
C ALA A 363 13.47 -5.91 -5.88
N GLY A 364 12.68 -4.88 -5.57
CA GLY A 364 12.87 -3.50 -5.98
C GLY A 364 12.58 -3.22 -7.48
N GLU A 365 13.08 -4.06 -8.38
CA GLU A 365 12.67 -4.13 -9.79
C GLU A 365 12.09 -5.50 -10.08
N SER A 366 11.04 -5.57 -10.91
CA SER A 366 10.45 -6.86 -11.26
C SER A 366 11.39 -7.67 -12.17
N CYS A 367 11.57 -8.94 -11.83
CA CYS A 367 12.30 -9.91 -12.64
C CYS A 367 11.35 -11.05 -13.01
N GLU A 368 11.21 -11.34 -14.30
CA GLU A 368 10.26 -12.36 -14.80
C GLU A 368 8.80 -12.15 -14.31
N GLY A 369 8.41 -10.89 -14.09
CA GLY A 369 7.09 -10.53 -13.56
C GLY A 369 6.90 -10.77 -12.06
N VAL A 370 7.97 -11.06 -11.31
CA VAL A 370 7.99 -11.19 -9.85
C VAL A 370 8.62 -9.94 -9.24
N ARG A 371 7.88 -9.27 -8.35
CA ARG A 371 8.31 -8.10 -7.57
C ARG A 371 8.77 -8.44 -6.16
N ALA A 372 8.22 -9.51 -5.58
CA ALA A 372 8.66 -10.05 -4.31
C ALA A 372 8.39 -11.57 -4.27
N PRO A 373 9.27 -12.39 -3.69
CA PRO A 373 10.65 -12.05 -3.31
C PRO A 373 11.59 -11.93 -4.54
N PRO A 374 12.86 -11.49 -4.37
CA PRO A 374 13.87 -11.63 -5.41
C PRO A 374 13.94 -13.06 -5.94
N ILE A 375 14.07 -13.22 -7.26
CA ILE A 375 13.96 -14.55 -7.90
C ILE A 375 15.01 -15.56 -7.40
N GLY A 376 16.19 -15.08 -6.98
CA GLY A 376 17.24 -15.90 -6.37
C GLY A 376 16.81 -16.57 -5.05
N MET A 377 15.93 -15.91 -4.29
CA MET A 377 15.33 -16.48 -3.06
C MET A 377 14.22 -17.49 -3.37
N LEU A 378 13.87 -17.70 -4.64
CA LEU A 378 12.99 -18.78 -5.10
C LEU A 378 13.76 -19.91 -5.78
N ASP A 379 15.08 -19.82 -5.88
CA ASP A 379 15.87 -20.89 -6.45
C ASP A 379 15.97 -22.07 -5.50
N ALA A 380 16.10 -23.26 -6.08
CA ALA A 380 16.07 -24.50 -5.32
C ALA A 380 17.14 -24.56 -4.23
N GLY A 381 18.32 -23.98 -4.46
CA GLY A 381 19.40 -23.93 -3.47
C GLY A 381 19.02 -23.12 -2.23
N PHE A 382 18.48 -21.91 -2.42
CA PHE A 382 18.02 -21.08 -1.31
C PHE A 382 16.87 -21.77 -0.56
N LEU A 383 15.84 -22.24 -1.27
CA LEU A 383 14.69 -22.88 -0.66
C LEU A 383 15.07 -24.16 0.10
N GLN A 384 16.06 -24.93 -0.38
CA GLN A 384 16.59 -26.10 0.34
C GLN A 384 17.31 -25.69 1.62
N THR A 385 18.10 -24.61 1.59
CA THR A 385 18.72 -24.05 2.79
C THR A 385 17.66 -23.56 3.78
N ALA A 386 16.68 -22.78 3.33
CA ALA A 386 15.55 -22.34 4.16
C ALA A 386 14.82 -23.53 4.80
N LYS A 387 14.52 -24.58 4.03
CA LYS A 387 13.87 -25.79 4.54
C LYS A 387 14.72 -26.52 5.59
N ARG A 388 16.04 -26.59 5.40
CA ARG A 388 16.97 -27.23 6.34
C ARG A 388 17.09 -26.45 7.65
N GLN A 389 16.96 -25.13 7.61
CA GLN A 389 16.96 -24.26 8.78
C GLN A 389 15.69 -24.38 9.63
N LEU A 390 14.58 -24.82 9.03
CA LEU A 390 13.35 -25.07 9.77
C LEU A 390 13.44 -26.36 10.57
N VAL A 391 12.93 -26.34 11.79
CA VAL A 391 12.63 -27.54 12.57
C VAL A 391 11.62 -28.43 11.84
N PRO A 392 11.53 -29.74 12.15
CA PRO A 392 10.42 -30.56 11.70
C PRO A 392 9.08 -29.92 12.07
N ARG A 393 8.16 -29.81 11.10
CA ARG A 393 6.87 -29.10 11.21
C ARG A 393 6.97 -27.57 11.38
N GLY A 394 8.17 -26.99 11.19
CA GLY A 394 8.35 -25.55 11.04
C GLY A 394 7.75 -25.03 9.72
N ILE A 395 7.56 -23.72 9.63
CA ILE A 395 6.82 -23.09 8.53
C ILE A 395 7.66 -22.00 7.87
N LEU A 396 7.79 -22.05 6.53
CA LEU A 396 8.29 -20.94 5.73
C LEU A 396 7.10 -20.12 5.22
N ALA A 397 6.98 -18.87 5.65
CA ALA A 397 6.01 -17.91 5.13
C ALA A 397 6.65 -17.01 4.08
N VAL A 398 6.05 -16.90 2.90
CA VAL A 398 6.60 -16.10 1.78
C VAL A 398 5.55 -15.13 1.27
N ASN A 399 5.87 -13.83 1.33
CA ASN A 399 5.10 -12.80 0.64
C ASN A 399 5.49 -12.76 -0.84
N VAL A 400 4.53 -13.00 -1.73
CA VAL A 400 4.72 -13.04 -3.18
C VAL A 400 3.92 -11.93 -3.85
N ILE A 401 4.61 -11.08 -4.59
CA ILE A 401 4.00 -10.03 -5.42
C ILE A 401 4.38 -10.32 -6.87
N THR A 402 3.38 -10.55 -7.72
CA THR A 402 3.57 -10.75 -9.15
C THR A 402 2.83 -9.71 -9.98
N GLU A 403 3.20 -9.59 -11.25
CA GLU A 403 2.54 -8.73 -12.24
C GLU A 403 1.50 -9.49 -13.07
N SER A 404 1.52 -10.82 -13.02
CA SER A 404 0.61 -11.71 -13.76
C SER A 404 0.41 -13.05 -13.06
N GLU A 405 -0.67 -13.76 -13.45
CA GLU A 405 -0.93 -15.15 -13.05
C GLU A 405 0.13 -16.13 -13.60
N GLU A 406 0.73 -15.83 -14.75
CA GLU A 406 1.82 -16.64 -15.32
C GLU A 406 3.09 -16.57 -14.47
N ALA A 407 3.43 -15.37 -13.97
CA ALA A 407 4.51 -15.20 -13.02
C ALA A 407 4.20 -15.92 -11.70
N LEU A 408 2.96 -15.87 -11.21
CA LEU A 408 2.55 -16.63 -10.01
C LEU A 408 2.69 -18.14 -10.20
N THR A 409 2.28 -18.66 -11.36
CA THR A 409 2.44 -20.08 -11.72
C THR A 409 3.92 -20.49 -11.73
N THR A 410 4.79 -19.60 -12.20
CA THR A 410 6.25 -19.81 -12.18
C THR A 410 6.80 -19.89 -10.76
N VAL A 411 6.33 -19.01 -9.86
CA VAL A 411 6.69 -19.05 -8.43
C VAL A 411 6.22 -20.37 -7.79
N GLU A 412 4.98 -20.79 -8.02
CA GLU A 412 4.46 -22.07 -7.52
C GLU A 412 5.30 -23.27 -8.00
N GLY A 413 5.71 -23.26 -9.26
CA GLY A 413 6.59 -24.29 -9.83
C GLY A 413 7.98 -24.31 -9.21
N LYS A 414 8.55 -23.15 -8.85
CA LYS A 414 9.84 -23.05 -8.15
C LYS A 414 9.73 -23.57 -6.71
N ILE A 415 8.74 -23.12 -5.96
CA ILE A 415 8.46 -23.55 -4.59
C ILE A 415 8.21 -25.07 -4.54
N GLY A 416 7.41 -25.58 -5.47
CA GLY A 416 7.03 -27.00 -5.57
C GLY A 416 8.19 -27.98 -5.76
N ARG A 417 9.39 -27.50 -6.15
CA ARG A 417 10.60 -28.34 -6.26
C ARG A 417 11.15 -28.76 -4.90
N VAL A 418 10.85 -28.01 -3.84
CA VAL A 418 11.44 -28.20 -2.50
C VAL A 418 10.38 -28.49 -1.45
N PHE A 419 9.26 -27.77 -1.49
CA PHE A 419 8.13 -27.97 -0.60
C PHE A 419 7.01 -28.71 -1.32
N SER A 420 6.46 -29.73 -0.68
CA SER A 420 5.39 -30.58 -1.24
C SER A 420 4.01 -30.00 -1.00
N ARG A 421 3.80 -29.31 0.13
CA ARG A 421 2.48 -28.81 0.54
C ARG A 421 2.56 -27.61 1.48
N GLY A 422 1.41 -26.99 1.68
CA GLY A 422 1.24 -25.85 2.56
C GLY A 422 -0.14 -25.22 2.44
N LEU A 423 -0.24 -23.97 2.86
CA LEU A 423 -1.41 -23.12 2.67
C LEU A 423 -1.06 -21.93 1.77
N ARG A 424 -2.08 -21.39 1.10
CA ARG A 424 -1.99 -20.18 0.29
C ARG A 424 -3.10 -19.22 0.69
N LEU A 425 -2.77 -17.95 0.86
CA LEU A 425 -3.71 -16.85 1.05
C LEU A 425 -3.57 -15.86 -0.09
N SER A 426 -4.68 -15.57 -0.78
CA SER A 426 -4.72 -14.53 -1.82
C SER A 426 -5.22 -13.22 -1.22
N LEU A 427 -4.36 -12.21 -1.18
CA LEU A 427 -4.66 -10.82 -0.81
C LEU A 427 -4.93 -10.00 -2.08
N PRO A 428 -5.52 -8.80 -1.99
CA PRO A 428 -5.82 -7.97 -3.17
C PRO A 428 -4.59 -7.62 -4.03
N ALA A 429 -3.42 -7.46 -3.43
CA ALA A 429 -2.19 -7.02 -4.11
C ALA A 429 -1.08 -8.09 -4.16
N ASN A 430 -1.25 -9.21 -3.45
CA ASN A 430 -0.18 -10.15 -3.16
C ASN A 430 -0.72 -11.53 -2.78
N THR A 431 0.12 -12.56 -2.87
CA THR A 431 -0.20 -13.92 -2.45
C THR A 431 0.79 -14.33 -1.37
N THR A 432 0.31 -14.88 -0.26
CA THR A 432 1.18 -15.42 0.80
C THR A 432 1.16 -16.94 0.74
N PHE A 433 2.33 -17.55 0.71
CA PHE A 433 2.51 -19.00 0.81
C PHE A 433 3.00 -19.36 2.21
N PHE A 434 2.49 -20.45 2.77
CA PHE A 434 2.88 -20.99 4.06
C PHE A 434 3.26 -22.45 3.89
N LEU A 435 4.55 -22.72 3.83
CA LEU A 435 5.13 -23.97 3.34
C LEU A 435 5.60 -24.80 4.53
N PHE A 436 5.07 -26.02 4.65
CA PHE A 436 5.31 -26.86 5.82
C PHE A 436 6.59 -27.70 5.65
N ASN A 437 7.45 -27.70 6.67
CA ASN A 437 8.64 -28.54 6.71
C ASN A 437 8.31 -29.95 7.21
N GLU A 438 7.64 -30.71 6.36
CA GLU A 438 7.20 -32.08 6.64
C GLU A 438 7.86 -33.08 5.70
N SER A 439 7.85 -34.35 6.10
CA SER A 439 8.39 -35.44 5.29
C SER A 439 7.43 -35.78 4.16
N ARG A 440 7.95 -36.29 3.03
CA ARG A 440 7.12 -36.64 1.87
C ARG A 440 6.11 -37.77 2.14
N ASP A 441 6.33 -38.57 3.18
CA ASP A 441 5.48 -39.71 3.51
C ASP A 441 4.28 -39.33 4.41
N ASP A 442 4.20 -38.07 4.84
CA ASP A 442 3.06 -37.52 5.59
C ASP A 442 1.89 -37.22 4.63
N ASP A 443 1.29 -38.23 3.99
CA ASP A 443 0.18 -38.08 3.01
C ASP A 443 -1.18 -37.80 3.69
N ILE A 444 -1.22 -36.72 4.46
CA ILE A 444 -2.42 -36.24 5.15
C ILE A 444 -3.02 -35.07 4.35
N SER A 445 -4.32 -35.14 4.05
CA SER A 445 -5.01 -34.01 3.42
C SER A 445 -5.05 -32.82 4.37
N ILE A 446 -4.67 -31.64 3.90
CA ILE A 446 -4.72 -30.40 4.67
C ILE A 446 -6.20 -30.02 4.87
N ASP A 447 -6.68 -30.11 6.11
CA ASP A 447 -7.99 -29.59 6.49
C ASP A 447 -7.91 -28.09 6.74
N VAL A 448 -8.17 -27.29 5.70
CA VAL A 448 -8.15 -25.83 5.78
C VAL A 448 -9.10 -25.31 6.88
N ALA A 449 -10.22 -25.98 7.14
CA ALA A 449 -11.18 -25.54 8.16
C ALA A 449 -10.58 -25.66 9.57
N GLU A 450 -9.75 -26.68 9.82
CA GLU A 450 -9.01 -26.81 11.06
C GLU A 450 -8.01 -25.67 11.26
N TYR A 451 -7.22 -25.33 10.23
CA TYR A 451 -6.27 -24.22 10.30
C TYR A 451 -6.94 -22.85 10.49
N VAL A 452 -8.13 -22.65 9.91
CA VAL A 452 -8.94 -21.46 10.16
C VAL A 452 -9.45 -21.42 11.61
N ARG A 453 -9.88 -22.57 12.15
CA ARG A 453 -10.31 -22.68 13.55
C ARG A 453 -9.17 -22.38 14.52
N LEU A 454 -7.96 -22.92 14.29
CA LEU A 454 -6.78 -22.62 15.10
C LEU A 454 -6.46 -21.12 15.15
N VAL A 455 -6.64 -20.41 14.03
CA VAL A 455 -6.48 -18.95 13.98
C VAL A 455 -7.56 -18.23 14.80
N GLN A 456 -8.81 -18.72 14.76
CA GLN A 456 -9.91 -18.16 15.55
C GLN A 456 -9.79 -18.43 17.05
N ASP A 457 -9.14 -19.53 17.44
CA ASP A 457 -8.94 -19.93 18.83
C ASP A 457 -7.68 -19.27 19.45
N SER A 458 -6.80 -18.67 18.63
CA SER A 458 -5.58 -18.02 19.10
C SER A 458 -5.85 -16.59 19.60
N ALA A 459 -5.52 -16.33 20.87
CA ALA A 459 -5.61 -15.00 21.47
C ALA A 459 -4.76 -13.97 20.71
N PHE A 460 -3.52 -14.33 20.34
CA PHE A 460 -2.64 -13.44 19.58
C PHE A 460 -3.24 -13.03 18.22
N GLN A 461 -3.84 -14.00 17.52
CA GLN A 461 -4.45 -13.76 16.21
C GLN A 461 -5.73 -12.93 16.29
N THR A 462 -6.52 -13.11 17.35
CA THR A 462 -7.82 -12.45 17.51
C THR A 462 -7.70 -11.04 18.10
N GLU A 463 -6.86 -10.88 19.12
CA GLU A 463 -6.71 -9.62 19.86
C GLU A 463 -5.76 -8.64 19.17
N TYR A 464 -4.64 -9.12 18.62
CA TYR A 464 -3.56 -8.25 18.10
C TYR A 464 -3.44 -8.28 16.58
N ALA A 465 -3.14 -9.46 15.99
CA ALA A 465 -2.91 -9.55 14.54
C ALA A 465 -4.21 -9.38 13.73
N GLN A 466 -5.36 -9.56 14.40
CA GLN A 466 -6.71 -9.47 13.85
C GLN A 466 -6.92 -10.32 12.59
N THR A 467 -6.21 -11.43 12.44
CA THR A 467 -6.26 -12.25 11.23
C THR A 467 -7.62 -12.90 10.95
N PRO A 468 -8.50 -13.20 11.92
CA PRO A 468 -9.86 -13.68 11.60
C PRO A 468 -10.66 -12.71 10.72
N ALA A 469 -10.50 -11.40 10.92
CA ALA A 469 -11.15 -10.40 10.06
C ALA A 469 -10.58 -10.40 8.64
N LEU A 470 -9.28 -10.67 8.49
CA LEU A 470 -8.64 -10.84 7.18
C LEU A 470 -9.19 -12.09 6.45
N LEU A 471 -9.42 -13.19 7.18
CA LEU A 471 -9.97 -14.43 6.64
C LEU A 471 -11.46 -14.36 6.25
N GLN A 472 -12.17 -13.30 6.66
CA GLN A 472 -13.55 -13.05 6.20
C GLN A 472 -13.58 -12.49 4.77
N THR A 473 -12.53 -11.76 4.37
CA THR A 473 -12.44 -11.09 3.06
C THR A 473 -11.49 -11.81 2.11
N CYS A 474 -10.51 -12.53 2.63
CA CYS A 474 -9.48 -13.23 1.88
C CYS A 474 -9.56 -14.74 2.11
N LYS A 475 -9.40 -15.52 1.03
CA LYS A 475 -9.56 -16.97 1.09
C LYS A 475 -8.22 -17.67 1.31
N VAL A 476 -8.11 -18.44 2.39
CA VAL A 476 -7.06 -19.45 2.57
C VAL A 476 -7.45 -20.73 1.84
N THR A 477 -6.51 -21.33 1.13
CA THR A 477 -6.68 -22.60 0.44
C THR A 477 -5.49 -23.52 0.72
N ALA A 478 -5.74 -24.83 0.71
CA ALA A 478 -4.66 -25.80 0.64
C ALA A 478 -3.85 -25.57 -0.63
N TRP A 479 -2.53 -25.64 -0.51
CA TRP A 479 -1.60 -25.60 -1.62
C TRP A 479 -0.79 -26.89 -1.63
N ALA A 480 -0.68 -27.49 -2.80
CA ALA A 480 0.14 -28.66 -3.04
C ALA A 480 1.06 -28.36 -4.21
N SER A 481 2.26 -28.95 -4.19
CA SER A 481 3.21 -28.82 -5.27
C SER A 481 2.58 -29.29 -6.59
N PRO A 482 2.64 -28.50 -7.67
CA PRO A 482 2.16 -28.94 -8.99
C PRO A 482 3.01 -30.09 -9.58
N LEU A 483 4.11 -30.46 -8.92
CA LEU A 483 5.00 -31.55 -9.31
C LEU A 483 4.66 -32.88 -8.60
N CYS A 484 3.69 -32.87 -7.68
CA CYS A 484 3.27 -34.02 -6.89
C CYS A 484 1.95 -34.61 -7.38
#